data_AF-A0A519X3J6-F1
#
_entry.id   AF-A0A519X3J6-F1
#
_cell.length_a   1.000
_cell.length_b   1.000
_cell.length_c   1.000
_cell.angle_alpha   90.00
_cell.angle_beta   90.00
_cell.angle_gamma   90.00
#
_symmetry.space_group_name_H-M   'P 1'
#
loop_
_entity.id
_entity.type
_entity.pdbx_description
1 polymer ?
#
loop_
_entity_poly.entity_id
_entity_poly.type
_entity_poly.pdbx_seq_one_letter_code
_entity_poly.pdbx_strand_id
1 'polypeptide(L)'
;NGVVEVVLGEKRILDAIMNIPVSKITYDASVSIEARMDEETYTLAVKEMQEHIQRGDIYEANFCQEFFARNATIDPFQVYLKLKELSPTPFSGYFKHYTKYILSATPERFMCKRGNKLISQPIKGTAKRSMDPIIDEFNKANLRANAKEQAENVMIVDLVRNDLSKNAVKGSVKVEELFGVYGFKQVYQMISTVTCELDADVHFIDAIKDAFPMGSMTGAPKLRAMQLIESIEQSKRGVYSGAMGYIDPNGDFDLNVVIRSILYDSELKYLSFQVGGAITYVAEAAKEYQECLWKASAMMQTLSK
;
A
#
# COMPACT_ATOMS: atom_id res chain seq x y z
N ASN A 1 -3.72 -19.98 23.68
CA ASN A 1 -5.05 -20.54 24.03
C ASN A 1 -6.23 -19.62 23.75
N GLY A 2 -6.06 -18.48 23.05
CA GLY A 2 -7.18 -17.75 22.42
C GLY A 2 -8.28 -17.21 23.35
N VAL A 3 -8.04 -17.12 24.66
CA VAL A 3 -9.03 -16.59 25.59
C VAL A 3 -9.09 -15.08 25.42
N VAL A 4 -10.21 -14.57 24.92
CA VAL A 4 -10.49 -13.14 24.75
C VAL A 4 -11.22 -12.65 25.99
N GLU A 5 -10.67 -11.64 26.67
CA GLU A 5 -11.27 -11.00 27.83
C GLU A 5 -11.81 -9.61 27.45
N VAL A 6 -13.06 -9.33 27.83
CA VAL A 6 -13.67 -8.00 27.63
C VAL A 6 -13.29 -7.12 28.82
N VAL A 7 -12.32 -6.23 28.60
CA VAL A 7 -11.84 -5.30 29.64
C VAL A 7 -12.79 -4.12 29.83
N LEU A 8 -13.54 -3.74 28.79
CA LEU A 8 -14.53 -2.66 28.83
C LEU A 8 -15.75 -3.00 27.95
N GLY A 9 -16.96 -2.76 28.45
CA GLY A 9 -18.21 -2.97 27.73
C GLY A 9 -18.96 -4.25 28.13
N GLU A 10 -20.12 -4.47 27.52
CA GLU A 10 -20.97 -5.60 27.87
C GLU A 10 -20.52 -6.87 27.15
N LYS A 11 -20.32 -7.96 27.92
CA LYS A 11 -19.93 -9.28 27.40
C LYS A 11 -20.87 -9.79 26.29
N ARG A 12 -22.15 -9.39 26.33
CA ARG A 12 -23.15 -9.72 25.31
C ARG A 12 -22.73 -9.30 23.90
N ILE A 13 -21.93 -8.24 23.74
CA ILE A 13 -21.44 -7.80 22.42
C ILE A 13 -20.42 -8.79 21.88
N LEU A 14 -19.48 -9.23 22.73
CA LEU A 14 -18.53 -10.28 22.35
C LEU A 14 -19.27 -11.59 22.04
N ASP A 15 -20.22 -11.98 22.88
CA ASP A 15 -21.04 -13.17 22.66
C ASP A 15 -21.84 -13.05 21.34
N ALA A 16 -22.42 -11.88 21.05
CA ALA A 16 -23.10 -11.64 19.79
C ALA A 16 -22.16 -11.80 18.60
N ILE A 17 -20.96 -11.20 18.65
CA ILE A 17 -19.91 -11.30 17.61
C ILE A 17 -19.50 -12.76 17.39
N MET A 18 -19.20 -13.48 18.47
CA MET A 18 -18.74 -14.87 18.42
C MET A 18 -19.82 -15.83 17.89
N ASN A 19 -21.09 -15.48 18.06
CA ASN A 19 -22.23 -16.24 17.57
C ASN A 19 -22.77 -15.74 16.22
N ILE A 20 -22.13 -14.75 15.57
CA ILE A 20 -22.55 -14.33 14.22
C ILE A 20 -22.41 -15.53 13.29
N PRO A 21 -23.50 -16.02 12.67
CA PRO A 21 -23.41 -17.11 11.73
C PRO A 21 -22.57 -16.65 10.54
N VAL A 22 -21.44 -17.31 10.33
CA VAL A 22 -20.61 -17.10 9.14
C VAL A 22 -21.34 -17.71 7.97
N SER A 23 -22.10 -16.87 7.26
CA SER A 23 -22.86 -17.30 6.10
C SER A 23 -21.89 -17.77 5.01
N LYS A 24 -22.03 -19.02 4.56
CA LYS A 24 -21.34 -19.55 3.38
C LYS A 24 -22.15 -19.21 2.14
N ILE A 25 -22.31 -17.92 1.81
CA ILE A 25 -22.94 -17.58 0.54
C ILE A 25 -21.85 -17.51 -0.52
N THR A 26 -21.73 -18.57 -1.30
CA THR A 26 -20.97 -18.53 -2.55
C THR A 26 -21.73 -17.67 -3.55
N TYR A 27 -21.34 -16.41 -3.69
CA TYR A 27 -21.74 -15.59 -4.83
C TYR A 27 -20.79 -15.86 -5.99
N ASP A 28 -21.37 -16.21 -7.14
CA ASP A 28 -20.66 -16.49 -8.37
C ASP A 28 -20.28 -15.13 -9.02
N ALA A 29 -19.18 -14.56 -8.55
CA ALA A 29 -18.78 -13.21 -8.93
C ALA A 29 -18.08 -13.21 -10.30
N SER A 30 -18.83 -13.16 -11.40
CA SER A 30 -18.26 -12.60 -12.64
C SER A 30 -18.31 -11.08 -12.56
N VAL A 31 -17.21 -10.47 -12.11
CA VAL A 31 -17.07 -9.02 -12.11
C VAL A 31 -16.38 -8.59 -13.40
N SER A 32 -17.04 -7.75 -14.19
CA SER A 32 -16.41 -7.14 -15.37
C SER A 32 -15.62 -5.92 -14.93
N ILE A 33 -14.29 -6.04 -14.93
CA ILE A 33 -13.37 -4.97 -14.53
C ILE A 33 -13.01 -4.13 -15.75
N GLU A 34 -13.17 -2.83 -15.62
CA GLU A 34 -12.77 -1.80 -16.57
C GLU A 34 -11.55 -1.04 -16.04
N ALA A 35 -10.62 -0.67 -16.92
CA ALA A 35 -9.56 0.29 -16.59
C ALA A 35 -10.10 1.72 -16.75
N ARG A 36 -9.72 2.65 -15.86
CA ARG A 36 -10.11 4.05 -15.96
C ARG A 36 -9.45 4.74 -17.15
N MET A 37 -8.19 4.40 -17.44
CA MET A 37 -7.44 4.91 -18.58
C MET A 37 -7.12 3.76 -19.53
N ASP A 38 -7.30 4.00 -20.82
CA ASP A 38 -6.70 3.15 -21.86
C ASP A 38 -5.19 3.43 -21.99
N GLU A 39 -4.52 2.65 -22.83
CA GLU A 39 -3.07 2.74 -23.03
C GLU A 39 -2.62 4.12 -23.54
N GLU A 40 -3.38 4.73 -24.45
CA GLU A 40 -3.07 6.04 -25.02
C GLU A 40 -3.16 7.13 -23.93
N THR A 41 -4.27 7.14 -23.19
CA THR A 41 -4.50 8.09 -22.10
C THR A 41 -3.46 7.94 -21.00
N TYR A 42 -3.16 6.69 -20.58
CA TYR A 42 -2.14 6.42 -19.59
C TYR A 42 -0.76 6.89 -20.06
N THR A 43 -0.43 6.63 -21.33
CA THR A 43 0.86 7.04 -21.93
C THR A 43 1.01 8.55 -21.96
N LEU A 44 -0.04 9.29 -22.32
CA LEU A 44 -0.04 10.75 -22.30
C LEU A 44 0.15 11.31 -20.89
N ALA A 45 -0.56 10.74 -19.91
CA ALA A 45 -0.42 11.13 -18.50
C ALA A 45 1.00 10.90 -17.95
N VAL A 46 1.63 9.77 -18.29
CA VAL A 46 3.03 9.50 -17.91
C VAL A 46 3.96 10.51 -18.57
N LYS A 47 3.78 10.83 -19.85
CA LYS A 47 4.60 11.84 -20.55
C LYS A 47 4.46 13.22 -19.91
N GLU A 48 3.25 13.64 -19.57
CA GLU A 48 3.00 14.90 -18.87
C GLU A 48 3.72 14.95 -17.51
N MET A 49 3.66 13.86 -16.74
CA MET A 49 4.41 13.73 -15.49
C MET A 49 5.93 13.84 -15.72
N GLN A 50 6.45 13.22 -16.79
CA GLN A 50 7.86 13.30 -17.14
C GLN A 50 8.29 14.71 -17.57
N GLU A 51 7.44 15.49 -18.24
CA GLU A 51 7.74 16.89 -18.54
C GLU A 51 7.95 17.71 -17.27
N HIS A 52 7.15 17.49 -16.23
CA HIS A 52 7.37 18.09 -14.91
C HIS A 52 8.70 17.66 -14.28
N ILE A 53 9.07 16.39 -14.42
CA ILE A 53 10.37 15.89 -13.97
C ILE A 53 11.52 16.57 -14.73
N GLN A 54 11.41 16.71 -16.05
CA GLN A 54 12.41 17.36 -16.90
C GLN A 54 12.59 18.84 -16.57
N ARG A 55 11.50 19.54 -16.22
CA ARG A 55 11.54 20.93 -15.75
C ARG A 55 12.11 21.09 -14.35
N GLY A 56 12.25 20.00 -13.60
CA GLY A 56 12.70 20.02 -12.20
C GLY A 56 11.60 20.38 -11.20
N ASP A 57 10.32 20.25 -11.56
CA ASP A 57 9.20 20.41 -10.61
C ASP A 57 9.22 19.32 -9.53
N ILE A 58 9.58 18.09 -9.92
CA ILE A 58 9.66 16.88 -9.09
C ILE A 58 10.79 15.97 -9.59
N TYR A 59 11.27 15.06 -8.76
CA TYR A 59 12.24 14.01 -9.11
C TYR A 59 11.53 12.69 -9.51
N GLU A 60 10.45 12.37 -8.80
CA GLU A 60 9.58 11.24 -9.11
C GLU A 60 8.14 11.52 -8.67
N ALA A 61 7.20 10.77 -9.23
CA ALA A 61 5.84 10.65 -8.74
C ALA A 61 5.34 9.21 -8.85
N ASN A 62 4.65 8.73 -7.83
CA ASN A 62 3.98 7.44 -7.87
C ASN A 62 2.61 7.60 -8.55
N PHE A 63 2.56 7.42 -9.87
CA PHE A 63 1.34 7.55 -10.68
C PHE A 63 0.51 6.28 -10.65
N CYS A 64 -0.81 6.41 -10.45
CA CYS A 64 -1.74 5.30 -10.31
C CYS A 64 -2.92 5.43 -11.26
N GLN A 65 -3.50 4.28 -11.64
CA GLN A 65 -4.81 4.24 -12.25
C GLN A 65 -5.78 3.36 -11.48
N GLU A 66 -7.06 3.67 -11.62
CA GLU A 66 -8.16 2.87 -11.11
C GLU A 66 -8.58 1.79 -12.11
N PHE A 67 -8.81 0.60 -11.57
CA PHE A 67 -9.58 -0.46 -12.18
C PHE A 67 -10.87 -0.62 -11.37
N PHE A 68 -12.02 -0.71 -12.04
CA PHE A 68 -13.29 -0.68 -11.36
C PHE A 68 -14.34 -1.56 -12.03
N ALA A 69 -15.40 -1.87 -11.30
CA ALA A 69 -16.60 -2.47 -11.83
C ALA A 69 -17.84 -1.80 -11.24
N ARG A 70 -18.81 -1.53 -12.12
CA ARG A 70 -20.15 -1.11 -11.74
C ARG A 70 -21.06 -2.32 -11.68
N ASN A 71 -22.11 -2.25 -10.86
CA ASN A 71 -23.05 -3.35 -10.63
C ASN A 71 -22.38 -4.62 -10.08
N ALA A 72 -21.24 -4.47 -9.40
CA ALA A 72 -20.50 -5.57 -8.81
C ALA A 72 -21.25 -6.11 -7.58
N THR A 73 -21.50 -7.42 -7.56
CA THR A 73 -22.04 -8.13 -6.40
C THR A 73 -21.07 -9.25 -6.04
N ILE A 74 -20.46 -9.15 -4.86
CA ILE A 74 -19.46 -10.10 -4.36
C ILE A 74 -19.81 -10.53 -2.94
N ASP A 75 -19.26 -11.67 -2.48
CA ASP A 75 -19.05 -11.90 -1.05
C ASP A 75 -17.71 -11.25 -0.66
N PRO A 76 -17.69 -10.12 0.08
CA PRO A 76 -16.43 -9.45 0.43
C PRO A 76 -15.51 -10.34 1.28
N PHE A 77 -16.07 -11.20 2.12
CA PHE A 77 -15.29 -12.07 2.99
C PHE A 77 -14.65 -13.20 2.19
N GLN A 78 -15.36 -13.86 1.27
CA GLN A 78 -14.77 -14.89 0.41
C GLN A 78 -13.70 -14.30 -0.52
N VAL A 79 -13.96 -13.12 -1.11
CA VAL A 79 -12.97 -12.42 -1.93
C VAL A 79 -11.72 -12.09 -1.11
N TYR A 80 -11.87 -11.64 0.14
CA TYR A 80 -10.72 -11.42 1.03
C TYR A 80 -9.95 -12.71 1.35
N LEU A 81 -10.64 -13.82 1.61
CA LEU A 81 -9.97 -15.10 1.86
C LEU A 81 -9.16 -15.56 0.64
N LYS A 82 -9.74 -15.45 -0.57
CA LYS A 82 -9.03 -15.75 -1.83
C LYS A 82 -7.83 -14.81 -2.03
N LEU A 83 -8.01 -13.51 -1.76
CA LEU A 83 -6.92 -12.54 -1.83
C LEU A 83 -5.76 -12.89 -0.89
N LYS A 84 -6.08 -13.24 0.35
CA LYS A 84 -5.11 -13.62 1.39
C LYS A 84 -4.38 -14.92 1.03
N GLU A 85 -5.07 -15.89 0.45
CA GLU A 85 -4.46 -17.14 -0.01
C GLU A 85 -3.46 -16.91 -1.16
N LEU A 86 -3.83 -16.05 -2.12
CA LEU A 86 -2.97 -15.68 -3.24
C LEU A 86 -1.76 -14.87 -2.77
N SER A 87 -1.97 -13.87 -1.90
CA SER A 87 -0.94 -12.94 -1.44
C SER A 87 -0.92 -12.83 0.10
N PRO A 88 -0.36 -13.83 0.81
CA PRO A 88 -0.22 -13.77 2.25
C PRO A 88 0.82 -12.72 2.65
N THR A 89 0.37 -11.63 3.28
CA THR A 89 1.20 -10.50 3.67
C THR A 89 0.95 -10.08 5.13
N PRO A 90 1.98 -9.54 5.83
CA PRO A 90 1.96 -9.32 7.27
C PRO A 90 0.98 -8.24 7.72
N PHE A 91 0.66 -7.29 6.85
CA PHE A 91 -0.23 -6.16 7.15
C PHE A 91 -1.59 -6.28 6.43
N SER A 92 -1.92 -7.48 5.94
CA SER A 92 -3.24 -7.78 5.36
C SER A 92 -4.36 -7.53 6.38
N GLY A 93 -5.53 -7.14 5.89
CA GLY A 93 -6.67 -6.87 6.75
C GLY A 93 -8.00 -6.80 6.00
N TYR A 94 -9.06 -7.08 6.73
CA TYR A 94 -10.44 -6.97 6.30
C TYR A 94 -11.13 -5.94 7.17
N PHE A 95 -11.63 -4.86 6.58
CA PHE A 95 -12.31 -3.79 7.30
C PHE A 95 -13.68 -3.54 6.69
N LYS A 96 -14.70 -3.48 7.53
CA LYS A 96 -16.09 -3.19 7.15
C LYS A 96 -16.57 -1.98 7.94
N HIS A 97 -17.07 -0.97 7.24
CA HIS A 97 -17.78 0.16 7.81
C HIS A 97 -19.12 0.31 7.09
N TYR A 98 -20.19 -0.13 7.75
CA TYR A 98 -21.52 -0.24 7.15
C TYR A 98 -21.52 -1.04 5.83
N THR A 99 -21.75 -0.37 4.71
CA THR A 99 -21.81 -0.92 3.34
C THR A 99 -20.47 -0.86 2.61
N LYS A 100 -19.42 -0.32 3.25
CA LYS A 100 -18.09 -0.10 2.66
C LYS A 100 -17.07 -1.08 3.22
N TYR A 101 -16.21 -1.60 2.34
CA TYR A 101 -15.26 -2.67 2.64
C TYR A 101 -13.87 -2.34 2.10
N ILE A 102 -12.85 -2.69 2.88
CA ILE A 102 -11.45 -2.74 2.47
C ILE A 102 -10.99 -4.19 2.59
N LEU A 103 -10.60 -4.80 1.47
CA LEU A 103 -10.04 -6.14 1.40
C LEU A 103 -8.56 -5.99 1.03
N SER A 104 -7.67 -6.01 2.02
CA SER A 104 -6.27 -5.64 1.83
C SER A 104 -5.31 -6.82 1.97
N ALA A 105 -4.38 -6.93 1.02
CA ALA A 105 -3.20 -7.79 1.09
C ALA A 105 -1.91 -6.97 1.02
N THR A 106 -1.87 -5.83 1.70
CA THR A 106 -0.69 -4.96 1.73
C THR A 106 0.51 -5.59 2.47
N PRO A 107 1.72 -5.55 1.87
CA PRO A 107 2.96 -5.93 2.53
C PRO A 107 3.62 -4.76 3.27
N GLU A 108 3.10 -3.54 3.14
CA GLU A 108 3.82 -2.32 3.54
C GLU A 108 3.26 -1.70 4.81
N ARG A 109 4.17 -1.40 5.75
CA ARG A 109 3.90 -0.62 6.95
C ARG A 109 4.15 0.84 6.65
N PHE A 110 3.14 1.67 6.88
CA PHE A 110 3.31 3.12 6.88
C PHE A 110 4.14 3.55 8.08
N MET A 111 3.62 3.30 9.29
CA MET A 111 4.25 3.73 10.52
C MET A 111 3.72 2.90 11.69
N CYS A 112 4.59 2.53 12.63
CA CYS A 112 4.19 1.98 13.92
C CYS A 112 4.95 2.67 15.06
N LYS A 113 4.30 2.73 16.23
CA LYS A 113 4.88 3.23 17.48
C LYS A 113 4.94 2.12 18.51
N ARG A 114 6.10 1.96 19.17
CA ARG A 114 6.30 1.07 20.32
C ARG A 114 7.00 1.85 21.43
N GLY A 115 6.27 2.19 22.49
CA GLY A 115 6.72 3.19 23.46
C GLY A 115 7.02 4.51 22.74
N ASN A 116 8.23 5.05 22.87
CA ASN A 116 8.63 6.28 22.18
C ASN A 116 9.26 6.05 20.80
N LYS A 117 9.45 4.79 20.37
CA LYS A 117 10.10 4.49 19.08
C LYS A 117 9.07 4.51 17.95
N LEU A 118 9.27 5.39 16.96
CA LEU A 118 8.58 5.32 15.67
C LEU A 118 9.39 4.50 14.68
N ILE A 119 8.69 3.72 13.86
CA ILE A 119 9.26 2.85 12.84
C ILE A 119 8.44 2.99 11.56
N SER A 120 9.08 3.22 10.43
CA SER A 120 8.48 3.22 9.09
C SER A 120 9.29 2.29 8.18
N GLN A 121 8.59 1.55 7.32
CA GLN A 121 9.21 0.52 6.47
C GLN A 121 8.79 0.65 5.01
N PRO A 122 9.28 1.70 4.31
CA PRO A 122 8.96 1.90 2.90
C PRO A 122 9.46 0.75 2.01
N ILE A 123 8.71 0.51 0.93
CA ILE A 123 9.03 -0.51 -0.08
C ILE A 123 9.23 0.14 -1.44
N LYS A 124 10.37 -0.13 -2.08
CA LYS A 124 10.67 0.10 -3.50
C LYS A 124 11.66 -0.97 -3.94
N GLY A 125 11.38 -1.62 -5.07
CA GLY A 125 12.08 -2.84 -5.47
C GLY A 125 11.21 -4.09 -5.37
N THR A 126 10.94 -4.73 -6.51
CA THR A 126 10.20 -5.99 -6.61
C THR A 126 10.90 -6.95 -7.57
N ALA A 127 11.06 -8.20 -7.18
CA ALA A 127 11.48 -9.26 -8.08
C ALA A 127 10.57 -10.48 -7.96
N LYS A 128 10.37 -11.22 -9.05
CA LYS A 128 9.53 -12.42 -9.06
C LYS A 128 10.21 -13.57 -8.31
N ARG A 129 9.41 -14.38 -7.60
CA ARG A 129 9.85 -15.68 -7.10
C ARG A 129 9.99 -16.67 -8.25
N SER A 130 10.86 -17.65 -8.09
CA SER A 130 11.01 -18.81 -8.99
C SER A 130 10.83 -20.11 -8.22
N MET A 131 10.32 -21.13 -8.91
CA MET A 131 10.29 -22.51 -8.40
C MET A 131 11.67 -23.17 -8.47
N ASP A 132 12.56 -22.66 -9.33
CA ASP A 132 13.96 -23.08 -9.39
C ASP A 132 14.75 -22.30 -8.32
N PRO A 133 15.34 -22.99 -7.31
CA PRO A 133 16.08 -22.33 -6.23
C PRO A 133 17.27 -21.49 -6.70
N ILE A 134 17.93 -21.88 -7.80
CA ILE A 134 19.09 -21.15 -8.33
C ILE A 134 18.63 -19.83 -8.93
N ILE A 135 17.54 -19.87 -9.72
CA ILE A 135 16.94 -18.66 -10.30
C ILE A 135 16.32 -17.79 -9.20
N ASP A 136 15.71 -18.38 -8.17
CA ASP A 136 15.09 -17.65 -7.06
C ASP A 136 16.13 -16.85 -6.26
N GLU A 137 17.26 -17.47 -5.92
CA GLU A 137 18.36 -16.78 -5.22
C GLU A 137 19.05 -15.76 -6.14
N PHE A 138 19.19 -16.04 -7.44
CA PHE A 138 19.67 -15.07 -8.42
C PHE A 138 18.76 -13.83 -8.47
N ASN A 139 17.44 -14.01 -8.56
CA ASN A 139 16.48 -12.90 -8.59
C ASN A 139 16.58 -12.03 -7.33
N LYS A 140 16.72 -12.66 -6.16
CA LYS A 140 16.90 -11.98 -4.88
C LYS A 140 18.21 -11.19 -4.83
N ALA A 141 19.33 -11.79 -5.22
CA ALA A 141 20.63 -11.14 -5.25
C ALA A 141 20.66 -9.99 -6.27
N ASN A 142 20.07 -10.20 -7.45
CA ASN A 142 19.94 -9.19 -8.49
C ASN A 142 19.09 -8.01 -8.03
N LEU A 143 17.95 -8.26 -7.36
CA LEU A 143 17.14 -7.18 -6.78
C LEU A 143 17.96 -6.36 -5.78
N ARG A 144 18.70 -7.02 -4.89
CA ARG A 144 19.55 -6.33 -3.89
C ARG A 144 20.62 -5.46 -4.55
N ALA A 145 21.19 -5.88 -5.67
CA ALA A 145 22.29 -5.20 -6.35
C ALA A 145 21.83 -4.24 -7.47
N ASN A 146 20.53 -4.18 -7.78
CA ASN A 146 20.01 -3.36 -8.87
C ASN A 146 20.10 -1.87 -8.52
N ALA A 147 20.94 -1.13 -9.25
CA ALA A 147 21.18 0.29 -9.01
C ALA A 147 19.93 1.17 -9.19
N LYS A 148 19.00 0.81 -10.10
CA LYS A 148 17.73 1.53 -10.26
C LYS A 148 16.87 1.37 -9.02
N GLU A 149 16.67 0.13 -8.58
CA GLU A 149 15.83 -0.17 -7.40
C GLU A 149 16.42 0.41 -6.12
N GLN A 150 17.75 0.36 -5.97
CA GLN A 150 18.44 1.02 -4.85
C GLN A 150 18.25 2.54 -4.87
N ALA A 151 18.37 3.19 -6.04
CA ALA A 151 18.20 4.63 -6.15
C ALA A 151 16.76 5.07 -5.79
N GLU A 152 15.75 4.36 -6.30
CA GLU A 152 14.35 4.60 -5.93
C GLU A 152 14.12 4.39 -4.43
N ASN A 153 14.69 3.33 -3.86
CA ASN A 153 14.54 3.04 -2.44
C ASN A 153 15.21 4.10 -1.55
N VAL A 154 16.43 4.54 -1.88
CA VAL A 154 17.13 5.62 -1.14
C VAL A 154 16.31 6.90 -1.15
N MET A 155 15.76 7.28 -2.29
CA MET A 155 14.95 8.50 -2.38
C MET A 155 13.72 8.45 -1.46
N ILE A 156 13.03 7.31 -1.40
CA ILE A 156 11.91 7.15 -0.46
C ILE A 156 12.39 7.10 1.00
N VAL A 157 13.53 6.44 1.28
CA VAL A 157 14.12 6.45 2.63
C VAL A 157 14.42 7.87 3.08
N ASP A 158 15.00 8.70 2.22
CA ASP A 158 15.28 10.10 2.54
C ASP A 158 14.01 10.93 2.75
N LEU A 159 12.97 10.68 1.96
CA LEU A 159 11.66 11.30 2.18
C LEU A 159 11.07 10.93 3.54
N VAL A 160 11.12 9.63 3.90
CA VAL A 160 10.65 9.13 5.20
C VAL A 160 11.49 9.67 6.35
N ARG A 161 12.81 9.78 6.19
CA ARG A 161 13.69 10.42 7.19
C ARG A 161 13.30 11.88 7.42
N ASN A 162 12.98 12.61 6.36
CA ASN A 162 12.51 13.99 6.44
C ASN A 162 11.11 14.10 7.06
N ASP A 163 10.23 13.12 6.83
CA ASP A 163 8.91 13.10 7.48
C ASP A 163 9.02 12.85 8.98
N LEU A 164 9.83 11.86 9.38
CA LEU A 164 10.04 11.53 10.79
C LEU A 164 10.80 12.64 11.54
N SER A 165 11.72 13.36 10.89
CA SER A 165 12.54 14.37 11.56
C SER A 165 11.74 15.56 12.10
N LYS A 166 10.55 15.84 11.56
CA LYS A 166 9.66 16.92 12.01
C LYS A 166 9.20 16.75 13.45
N ASN A 167 9.08 15.50 13.90
CA ASN A 167 8.48 15.12 15.18
C ASN A 167 9.43 14.29 16.06
N ALA A 168 10.68 14.14 15.63
CA ALA A 168 11.67 13.30 16.30
C ALA A 168 12.53 14.10 17.27
N VAL A 169 12.97 13.46 18.35
CA VAL A 169 14.09 13.94 19.16
C VAL A 169 15.28 14.21 18.24
N LYS A 170 15.89 15.39 18.36
CA LYS A 170 16.97 15.83 17.48
C LYS A 170 18.11 14.79 17.40
N GLY A 171 18.42 14.35 16.18
CA GLY A 171 19.49 13.37 15.93
C GLY A 171 19.10 11.90 16.18
N SER A 172 17.84 11.61 16.54
CA SER A 172 17.39 10.23 16.76
C SER A 172 17.00 9.47 15.49
N VAL A 173 16.78 10.17 14.37
CA VAL A 173 16.40 9.55 13.09
C VAL A 173 17.54 8.69 12.56
N LYS A 174 17.28 7.38 12.40
CA LYS A 174 18.24 6.37 11.96
C LYS A 174 17.66 5.48 10.87
N VAL A 175 18.48 5.10 9.91
CA VAL A 175 18.19 4.00 8.99
C VAL A 175 18.75 2.74 9.62
N GLU A 176 17.90 1.92 10.22
CA GLU A 176 18.31 0.67 10.90
C GLU A 176 18.66 -0.43 9.89
N GLU A 177 17.98 -0.43 8.76
CA GLU A 177 18.24 -1.36 7.67
C GLU A 177 18.02 -0.65 6.33
N LEU A 178 18.94 -0.85 5.38
CA LEU A 178 18.84 -0.35 4.03
C LEU A 178 18.90 -1.52 3.04
N PHE A 179 17.95 -1.57 2.11
CA PHE A 179 17.85 -2.58 1.05
C PHE A 179 17.66 -4.03 1.53
N GLY A 180 16.95 -4.24 2.64
CA GLY A 180 16.59 -5.57 3.10
C GLY A 180 15.71 -6.28 2.08
N VAL A 181 16.08 -7.47 1.61
CA VAL A 181 15.30 -8.22 0.61
C VAL A 181 14.55 -9.36 1.27
N TYR A 182 13.22 -9.25 1.28
CA TYR A 182 12.32 -10.15 1.98
C TYR A 182 11.46 -10.95 1.01
N GLY A 183 11.38 -12.26 1.21
CA GLY A 183 10.60 -13.16 0.37
C GLY A 183 9.14 -13.27 0.82
N PHE A 184 8.22 -13.03 -0.10
CA PHE A 184 6.80 -13.36 0.01
C PHE A 184 6.45 -14.49 -0.95
N LYS A 185 5.19 -14.97 -0.91
CA LYS A 185 4.75 -16.13 -1.72
C LYS A 185 5.05 -15.98 -3.22
N GLN A 186 4.84 -14.80 -3.79
CA GLN A 186 4.99 -14.58 -5.24
C GLN A 186 6.16 -13.67 -5.63
N VAL A 187 6.63 -12.84 -4.71
CA VAL A 187 7.66 -11.82 -4.98
C VAL A 187 8.66 -11.68 -3.84
N TYR A 188 9.87 -11.24 -4.16
CA TYR A 188 10.75 -10.54 -3.24
C TYR A 188 10.38 -9.05 -3.20
N GLN A 189 10.49 -8.42 -2.03
CA GLN A 189 10.39 -6.96 -1.88
C GLN A 189 11.65 -6.43 -1.22
N MET A 190 12.12 -5.28 -1.69
CA MET A 190 13.18 -4.53 -1.03
C MET A 190 12.54 -3.53 -0.05
N ILE A 191 12.87 -3.69 1.23
CA ILE A 191 12.31 -2.96 2.37
C ILE A 191 13.48 -2.32 3.12
N SER A 192 13.32 -1.05 3.46
CA SER A 192 14.27 -0.34 4.32
C SER A 192 13.55 0.08 5.59
N THR A 193 14.25 0.13 6.72
CA THR A 193 13.68 0.45 8.03
C THR A 193 14.23 1.77 8.53
N VAL A 194 13.37 2.76 8.68
CA VAL A 194 13.71 4.07 9.25
C VAL A 194 13.03 4.21 10.61
N THR A 195 13.78 4.65 11.60
CA THR A 195 13.28 4.80 12.97
C THR A 195 13.66 6.15 13.56
N CYS A 196 12.93 6.58 14.57
CA CYS A 196 13.30 7.70 15.42
C CYS A 196 12.69 7.55 16.81
N GLU A 197 13.16 8.38 17.75
CA GLU A 197 12.48 8.59 19.02
C GLU A 197 11.50 9.76 18.83
N LEU A 198 10.22 9.53 19.10
CA LEU A 198 9.20 10.58 19.13
C LEU A 198 9.54 11.56 20.24
N ASP A 199 9.52 12.85 19.90
CA ASP A 199 9.71 13.91 20.90
C ASP A 199 8.60 13.85 21.96
N ALA A 200 8.98 13.94 23.24
CA ALA A 200 8.04 13.83 24.36
C ALA A 200 7.01 14.98 24.38
N ASP A 201 7.33 16.11 23.77
CA ASP A 201 6.43 17.26 23.65
C ASP A 201 5.48 17.15 22.44
N VAL A 202 5.63 16.11 21.60
CA VAL A 202 4.83 15.89 20.40
C VAL A 202 3.82 14.77 20.61
N HIS A 203 2.55 15.07 20.35
CA HIS A 203 1.53 14.04 20.35
C HIS A 203 1.68 13.12 19.13
N PHE A 204 1.59 11.81 19.32
CA PHE A 204 1.83 10.81 18.27
C PHE A 204 0.93 10.97 17.03
N ILE A 205 -0.25 11.58 17.19
CA ILE A 205 -1.16 11.89 16.08
C ILE A 205 -0.56 12.93 15.12
N ASP A 206 0.23 13.88 15.61
CA ASP A 206 0.84 14.89 14.75
C ASP A 206 1.99 14.28 13.95
N ALA A 207 2.73 13.33 14.53
CA ALA A 207 3.68 12.50 13.78
C ALA A 207 3.01 11.72 12.63
N ILE A 208 1.81 11.19 12.84
CA ILE A 208 1.02 10.53 11.79
C ILE A 208 0.63 11.54 10.70
N LYS A 209 0.06 12.70 11.07
CA LYS A 209 -0.40 13.73 10.12
C LYS A 209 0.73 14.28 9.26
N ASP A 210 1.86 14.60 9.87
CA ASP A 210 2.99 15.24 9.18
C ASP A 210 3.74 14.30 8.23
N ALA A 211 3.67 13.00 8.50
CA ALA A 211 4.23 11.97 7.64
C ALA A 211 3.24 11.51 6.56
N PHE A 212 1.94 11.73 6.74
CA PHE A 212 0.91 11.33 5.80
C PHE A 212 0.81 12.28 4.59
N PRO A 213 0.56 11.77 3.37
CA PRO A 213 0.56 10.36 2.96
C PRO A 213 1.97 9.79 2.83
N MET A 214 2.07 8.46 2.72
CA MET A 214 3.34 7.73 2.72
C MET A 214 4.18 8.11 1.51
N GLY A 215 5.48 8.33 1.74
CA GLY A 215 6.40 8.76 0.68
C GLY A 215 6.42 7.84 -0.54
N SER A 216 6.36 6.53 -0.32
CA SER A 216 6.32 5.50 -1.37
C SER A 216 5.13 5.64 -2.35
N MET A 217 4.04 6.27 -1.89
CA MET A 217 2.81 6.48 -2.63
C MET A 217 2.62 7.91 -3.13
N THR A 218 3.57 8.81 -2.87
CA THR A 218 3.50 10.20 -3.36
C THR A 218 4.53 10.46 -4.45
N GLY A 219 5.78 10.69 -4.07
CA GLY A 219 6.81 11.30 -4.90
C GLY A 219 7.55 12.41 -4.16
N ALA A 220 8.56 12.98 -4.81
CA ALA A 220 9.49 13.94 -4.20
C ALA A 220 9.74 15.14 -5.13
N PRO A 221 9.64 16.40 -4.66
CA PRO A 221 9.12 16.83 -3.35
C PRO A 221 7.63 16.50 -3.15
N LYS A 222 7.27 16.01 -1.95
CA LYS A 222 5.94 15.42 -1.66
C LYS A 222 4.75 16.31 -2.05
N LEU A 223 4.74 17.56 -1.60
CA LEU A 223 3.59 18.46 -1.84
C LEU A 223 3.37 18.72 -3.33
N ARG A 224 4.46 18.98 -4.07
CA ARG A 224 4.38 19.25 -5.51
C ARG A 224 3.96 18.01 -6.29
N ALA A 225 4.53 16.85 -5.96
CA ALA A 225 4.13 15.57 -6.56
C ALA A 225 2.64 15.28 -6.35
N MET A 226 2.11 15.51 -5.13
CA MET A 226 0.69 15.32 -4.86
C MET A 226 -0.22 16.26 -5.66
N GLN A 227 0.18 17.52 -5.86
CA GLN A 227 -0.59 18.46 -6.70
C GLN A 227 -0.65 18.00 -8.17
N LEU A 228 0.45 17.48 -8.70
CA LEU A 228 0.51 16.95 -10.07
C LEU A 228 -0.28 15.64 -10.21
N ILE A 229 -0.17 14.74 -9.23
CA ILE A 229 -0.96 13.52 -9.16
C ILE A 229 -2.46 13.86 -9.19
N GLU A 230 -2.87 14.83 -8.36
CA GLU A 230 -4.25 15.29 -8.28
C GLU A 230 -4.76 15.90 -9.60
N SER A 231 -3.90 16.58 -10.37
CA SER A 231 -4.30 17.13 -11.67
C SER A 231 -4.29 16.12 -12.81
N ILE A 232 -3.42 15.10 -12.76
CA ILE A 232 -3.16 14.16 -13.86
C ILE A 232 -3.97 12.86 -13.71
N GLU A 233 -4.17 12.35 -12.49
CA GLU A 233 -4.97 11.13 -12.27
C GLU A 233 -6.46 11.38 -12.53
N GLN A 234 -7.11 10.48 -13.27
CA GLN A 234 -8.53 10.59 -13.62
C GLN A 234 -9.50 10.08 -12.54
N SER A 235 -8.99 9.73 -11.36
CA SER A 235 -9.78 9.21 -10.25
C SER A 235 -9.19 9.64 -8.92
N LYS A 236 -10.04 9.94 -7.95
CA LYS A 236 -9.58 10.12 -6.57
C LYS A 236 -9.09 8.79 -5.99
N ARG A 237 -8.01 8.85 -5.22
CA ARG A 237 -7.48 7.65 -4.54
C ARG A 237 -8.37 7.17 -3.40
N GLY A 238 -9.13 8.07 -2.77
CA GLY A 238 -10.02 7.72 -1.66
C GLY A 238 -9.23 7.07 -0.52
N VAL A 239 -9.55 5.82 -0.19
CA VAL A 239 -8.82 5.06 0.84
C VAL A 239 -7.53 4.45 0.30
N TYR A 240 -7.40 4.21 -1.00
CA TYR A 240 -6.16 3.73 -1.60
C TYR A 240 -5.04 4.75 -1.39
N SER A 241 -3.82 4.28 -1.14
CA SER A 241 -2.68 5.08 -0.66
C SER A 241 -2.90 5.79 0.69
N GLY A 242 -4.00 5.50 1.39
CA GLY A 242 -4.22 5.85 2.78
C GLY A 242 -3.63 4.80 3.72
N ALA A 243 -4.15 4.77 4.95
CA ALA A 243 -3.70 3.84 5.98
C ALA A 243 -4.87 3.15 6.69
N MET A 244 -4.64 1.91 7.10
CA MET A 244 -5.54 1.13 7.96
C MET A 244 -4.70 0.49 9.07
N GLY A 245 -5.26 0.43 10.28
CA GLY A 245 -4.57 -0.16 11.42
C GLY A 245 -5.29 0.09 12.73
N TYR A 246 -4.54 0.13 13.82
CA TYR A 246 -5.09 0.34 15.16
C TYR A 246 -4.21 1.29 15.97
N ILE A 247 -4.81 1.91 16.98
CA ILE A 247 -4.15 2.64 18.05
C ILE A 247 -4.67 2.01 19.36
N ASP A 248 -3.77 1.61 20.24
CA ASP A 248 -4.11 1.04 21.53
C ASP A 248 -4.30 2.12 22.62
N PRO A 249 -4.81 1.78 23.82
CA PRO A 249 -5.01 2.75 24.89
C PRO A 249 -3.73 3.41 25.44
N ASN A 250 -2.55 2.84 25.19
CA ASN A 250 -1.26 3.42 25.57
C ASN A 250 -0.71 4.36 24.47
N GLY A 251 -1.45 4.52 23.37
CA GLY A 251 -1.04 5.32 22.22
C GLY A 251 0.03 4.64 21.37
N ASP A 252 0.25 3.34 21.52
CA ASP A 252 1.02 2.56 20.54
C ASP A 252 0.11 2.19 19.36
N PHE A 253 0.69 2.15 18.16
CA PHE A 253 -0.09 1.95 16.94
C PHE A 253 0.68 1.18 15.88
N ASP A 254 -0.04 0.62 14.92
CA ASP A 254 0.55 0.03 13.72
C ASP A 254 -0.38 0.31 12.54
N LEU A 255 0.10 1.11 11.60
CA LEU A 255 -0.64 1.57 10.42
C LEU A 255 0.05 1.04 9.17
N ASN A 256 -0.74 0.43 8.29
CA ASN A 256 -0.28 -0.04 7.00
C ASN A 256 -0.44 1.02 5.90
N VAL A 257 0.03 0.69 4.70
CA VAL A 257 -0.31 1.42 3.47
C VAL A 257 -1.43 0.67 2.77
N VAL A 258 -2.55 1.31 2.44
CA VAL A 258 -3.65 0.67 1.70
C VAL A 258 -3.30 0.59 0.22
N ILE A 259 -2.52 -0.43 -0.12
CA ILE A 259 -2.16 -0.88 -1.47
C ILE A 259 -2.46 -2.36 -1.61
N ARG A 260 -2.45 -2.88 -2.85
CA ARG A 260 -2.84 -4.27 -3.13
C ARG A 260 -4.16 -4.63 -2.43
N SER A 261 -5.14 -3.74 -2.59
CA SER A 261 -6.39 -3.76 -1.83
C SER A 261 -7.57 -3.55 -2.77
N ILE A 262 -8.66 -4.27 -2.52
CA ILE A 262 -9.95 -4.10 -3.18
C ILE A 262 -10.84 -3.26 -2.26
N LEU A 263 -11.39 -2.18 -2.81
CA LEU A 263 -12.39 -1.34 -2.17
C LEU A 263 -13.75 -1.72 -2.73
N TYR A 264 -14.75 -1.92 -1.86
CA TYR A 264 -16.09 -2.29 -2.29
C TYR A 264 -17.14 -1.52 -1.52
N ASP A 265 -18.11 -0.95 -2.23
CA ASP A 265 -19.32 -0.38 -1.68
C ASP A 265 -20.51 -1.24 -2.14
N SER A 266 -21.11 -1.98 -1.21
CA SER A 266 -22.21 -2.89 -1.50
C SER A 266 -23.52 -2.18 -1.83
N GLU A 267 -23.68 -0.94 -1.36
CA GLU A 267 -24.88 -0.14 -1.63
C GLU A 267 -24.81 0.45 -3.04
N LEU A 268 -23.66 1.02 -3.41
CA LEU A 268 -23.42 1.52 -4.77
C LEU A 268 -23.12 0.42 -5.78
N LYS A 269 -22.91 -0.82 -5.30
CA LYS A 269 -22.42 -1.96 -6.10
C LYS A 269 -21.18 -1.57 -6.91
N TYR A 270 -20.30 -0.81 -6.28
CA TYR A 270 -19.09 -0.27 -6.88
C TYR A 270 -17.88 -0.95 -6.27
N LEU A 271 -17.09 -1.58 -7.12
CA LEU A 271 -15.83 -2.22 -6.74
C LEU A 271 -14.70 -1.47 -7.43
N SER A 272 -13.64 -1.15 -6.72
CA SER A 272 -12.42 -0.65 -7.35
C SER A 272 -11.15 -1.13 -6.66
N PHE A 273 -10.06 -1.11 -7.40
CA PHE A 273 -8.72 -1.22 -6.89
C PHE A 273 -7.82 -0.33 -7.74
N GLN A 274 -6.74 0.18 -7.15
CA GLN A 274 -5.79 1.03 -7.86
C GLN A 274 -4.43 0.36 -7.90
N VAL A 275 -3.70 0.66 -8.96
CA VAL A 275 -2.37 0.16 -9.22
C VAL A 275 -1.52 1.29 -9.75
N GLY A 276 -0.27 1.36 -9.32
CA GLY A 276 0.65 2.38 -9.79
C GLY A 276 2.11 1.96 -9.81
N GLY A 277 2.94 2.90 -10.24
CA GLY A 277 4.38 2.77 -10.38
C GLY A 277 5.08 4.12 -10.18
N ALA A 278 6.37 4.07 -9.86
CA ALA A 278 7.19 5.27 -9.75
C ALA A 278 7.58 5.76 -11.15
N ILE A 279 7.08 6.92 -11.53
CA ILE A 279 7.48 7.60 -12.76
C ILE A 279 8.72 8.43 -12.44
N THR A 280 9.80 8.10 -13.12
CA THR A 280 11.11 8.78 -13.03
C THR A 280 11.49 9.35 -14.40
N TYR A 281 12.58 10.12 -14.44
CA TYR A 281 13.11 10.65 -15.70
C TYR A 281 13.41 9.56 -16.75
N VAL A 282 13.81 8.36 -16.31
CA VAL A 282 14.16 7.23 -17.20
C VAL A 282 13.00 6.27 -17.48
N ALA A 283 11.80 6.56 -16.95
CA ALA A 283 10.64 5.70 -17.16
C ALA A 283 10.24 5.66 -18.65
N GLU A 284 9.78 4.51 -19.12
CA GLU A 284 9.25 4.35 -20.46
C GLU A 284 7.74 4.09 -20.38
N ALA A 285 6.92 5.02 -20.85
CA ALA A 285 5.47 5.01 -20.63
C ALA A 285 4.78 3.68 -21.00
N ALA A 286 5.17 3.05 -22.12
CA ALA A 286 4.62 1.76 -22.53
C ALA A 286 5.01 0.62 -21.56
N LYS A 287 6.23 0.64 -21.01
CA LYS A 287 6.67 -0.33 -20.00
C LYS A 287 5.95 -0.13 -18.68
N GLU A 288 5.74 1.13 -18.27
CA GLU A 288 4.98 1.47 -17.06
C GLU A 288 3.51 1.03 -17.17
N TYR A 289 2.89 1.20 -18.34
CA TYR A 289 1.54 0.69 -18.59
C TYR A 289 1.48 -0.84 -18.48
N GLN A 290 2.44 -1.54 -19.11
CA GLN A 290 2.51 -3.00 -19.02
C GLN A 290 2.77 -3.49 -17.59
N GLU A 291 3.60 -2.80 -16.81
CA GLU A 291 3.82 -3.08 -15.40
C GLU A 291 2.56 -2.85 -14.57
N CYS A 292 1.82 -1.78 -14.85
CA CYS A 292 0.53 -1.49 -14.22
C CYS A 292 -0.47 -2.63 -14.44
N LEU A 293 -0.64 -3.10 -15.69
CA LEU A 293 -1.49 -4.25 -16.01
C LEU A 293 -1.01 -5.54 -15.32
N TRP A 294 0.31 -5.77 -15.27
CA TRP A 294 0.86 -6.95 -14.59
C TRP A 294 0.56 -6.93 -13.09
N LYS A 295 0.74 -5.78 -12.42
CA LYS A 295 0.37 -5.61 -11.01
C LYS A 295 -1.14 -5.73 -10.78
N ALA A 296 -1.96 -5.28 -11.73
CA ALA A 296 -3.42 -5.44 -11.69
C ALA A 296 -3.88 -6.90 -11.79
N SER A 297 -3.13 -7.74 -12.52
CA SER A 297 -3.51 -9.15 -12.78
C SER A 297 -3.79 -9.97 -11.52
N ALA A 298 -3.07 -9.72 -10.42
CA ALA A 298 -3.29 -10.43 -9.15
C ALA A 298 -4.66 -10.11 -8.53
N MET A 299 -5.10 -8.85 -8.62
CA MET A 299 -6.44 -8.43 -8.17
C MET A 299 -7.51 -8.99 -9.11
N MET A 300 -7.26 -8.95 -10.42
CA MET A 300 -8.17 -9.52 -11.43
C MET A 300 -8.35 -11.04 -11.23
N GLN A 301 -7.29 -11.79 -10.95
CA GLN A 301 -7.36 -13.23 -10.65
C GLN A 301 -8.17 -13.52 -9.38
N THR A 302 -8.10 -12.63 -8.39
CA THR A 302 -8.91 -12.74 -7.18
C THR A 302 -10.40 -12.59 -7.53
N LEU A 303 -10.73 -11.67 -8.43
CA LEU A 303 -12.10 -11.32 -8.83
C LEU A 303 -12.64 -12.12 -10.01
N SER A 304 -11.81 -12.92 -10.68
CA SER A 304 -12.23 -13.84 -11.73
C SER A 304 -12.83 -15.11 -11.14
N LYS A 305 -13.66 -15.80 -11.94
CA LYS A 305 -14.11 -17.16 -11.64
C LYS A 305 -12.93 -18.10 -11.46
#